data_AF-A0A8T4LK34-F1
#
_entry.id   AF-A0A8T4LK34-F1
#
_cell.length_a   1.000
_cell.length_b   1.000
_cell.length_c   1.000
_cell.angle_alpha   90.00
_cell.angle_beta   90.00
_cell.angle_gamma   90.00
#
_symmetry.space_group_name_H-M   'P 1'
#
loop_
_entity.id
_entity.type
_entity.pdbx_description
1 polymer ?
#
loop_
_entity_poly.entity_id
_entity_poly.type
_entity_poly.pdbx_seq_one_letter_code
_entity_poly.pdbx_strand_id
1 'polypeptide(L)'
;MKINQKTVSNILNRLEKDHILKFSIEGKNKYYYLNKLNPNIKETIKLIEIERKIKFIERYKKFNDLFNKLQLRTDGILVIFGSYANFSTNEKSDIDLLIIGKHKEIKDLEEL
;
A
#
# COMPACT_ATOMS: atom_id res chain seq x y z
N MET A 1 1.40 -17.27 0.76
CA MET A 1 1.41 -17.45 2.22
C MET A 1 0.59 -18.69 2.58
N LYS A 2 1.18 -19.71 3.23
CA LYS A 2 0.41 -20.81 3.85
C LYS A 2 0.20 -20.46 5.32
N ILE A 3 -0.96 -19.89 5.65
CA ILE A 3 -1.36 -19.60 7.03
C ILE A 3 -2.43 -20.63 7.41
N ASN A 4 -2.35 -21.19 8.63
CA ASN A 4 -3.36 -22.11 9.14
C ASN A 4 -4.74 -21.42 9.22
N GLN A 5 -5.80 -22.12 8.83
CA GLN A 5 -7.18 -21.63 8.87
C GLN A 5 -7.59 -21.08 10.24
N LYS A 6 -7.15 -21.71 11.33
CA LYS A 6 -7.42 -21.24 12.71
C LYS A 6 -6.77 -19.88 12.96
N THR A 7 -5.55 -19.68 12.48
CA THR A 7 -4.84 -18.39 12.61
C THR A 7 -5.55 -17.30 11.81
N VAL A 8 -5.99 -17.59 10.58
CA VAL A 8 -6.78 -16.65 9.77
C VAL A 8 -8.06 -16.27 10.49
N SER A 9 -8.82 -17.24 10.99
CA SER A 9 -10.06 -17.01 11.73
C SER A 9 -9.84 -16.14 12.98
N ASN A 10 -8.79 -16.42 13.76
CA ASN A 10 -8.46 -15.63 14.94
C ASN A 10 -8.10 -14.18 14.59
N ILE A 11 -7.34 -13.95 13.51
CA ILE A 11 -6.99 -12.61 13.05
C ILE A 11 -8.23 -11.86 12.59
N LEU A 12 -9.09 -12.48 11.78
CA LEU A 12 -10.32 -11.87 11.29
C LEU A 12 -11.28 -11.50 12.44
N ASN A 13 -11.44 -12.38 13.43
CA ASN A 13 -12.25 -12.11 14.61
C ASN A 13 -11.67 -10.97 15.45
N ARG A 14 -10.35 -10.85 15.56
CA ARG A 14 -9.71 -9.73 16.28
C ARG A 14 -9.95 -8.41 15.53
N LEU A 15 -9.70 -8.37 14.22
CA LEU A 15 -9.91 -7.17 13.41
C LEU A 15 -11.38 -6.71 13.37
N GLU A 16 -12.32 -7.64 13.49
CA GLU A 16 -13.74 -7.32 13.62
C GLU A 16 -14.06 -6.72 15.00
N LYS A 17 -13.53 -7.30 16.08
CA LYS A 17 -13.64 -6.73 17.45
C LYS A 17 -13.00 -5.34 17.58
N ASP A 18 -11.89 -5.11 16.89
CA ASP A 18 -11.21 -3.82 16.84
C ASP A 18 -11.93 -2.80 15.92
N HIS A 19 -13.11 -3.15 15.41
CA HIS A 19 -13.92 -2.34 14.49
C HIS A 19 -13.19 -1.95 13.19
N ILE A 20 -12.15 -2.69 12.79
CA ILE A 20 -11.42 -2.49 11.53
C ILE A 20 -12.18 -3.17 10.39
N LEU A 21 -12.66 -4.39 10.63
CA LEU A 21 -13.45 -5.15 9.67
C LEU A 21 -14.92 -5.28 10.10
N LYS A 22 -15.78 -5.48 9.12
CA LYS A 22 -17.13 -6.02 9.27
C LYS A 22 -17.27 -7.24 8.37
N PHE A 23 -18.35 -8.00 8.54
CA PHE A 23 -18.67 -9.07 7.62
C PHE A 23 -20.16 -9.11 7.27
N SER A 24 -20.47 -9.71 6.12
CA SER A 24 -21.80 -10.21 5.78
C SER A 24 -21.77 -11.74 5.75
N ILE A 25 -22.92 -12.36 5.98
CA ILE A 25 -23.11 -13.81 5.78
C ILE A 25 -23.94 -13.98 4.53
N GLU A 26 -23.41 -14.71 3.55
CA GLU A 26 -24.15 -15.10 2.35
C GLU A 26 -24.09 -16.63 2.26
N GLY A 27 -25.24 -17.27 2.48
CA GLY A 27 -25.33 -18.72 2.66
C GLY A 27 -24.53 -19.20 3.87
N LYS A 28 -23.51 -20.03 3.64
CA LYS A 28 -22.59 -20.56 4.67
C LYS A 28 -21.25 -19.83 4.74
N ASN A 29 -21.06 -18.79 3.93
CA ASN A 29 -19.79 -18.08 3.82
C ASN A 29 -19.84 -16.72 4.54
N LYS A 30 -18.73 -16.35 5.19
CA LYS A 30 -18.52 -15.00 5.74
C LYS A 30 -17.67 -14.18 4.79
N TYR A 31 -18.15 -13.01 4.39
CA TYR A 31 -17.43 -12.06 3.54
C TYR A 31 -17.00 -10.87 4.38
N TYR A 32 -15.69 -10.74 4.61
CA TYR A 32 -15.13 -9.65 5.40
C TYR A 32 -14.80 -8.44 4.51
N TYR A 33 -15.05 -7.24 5.03
CA TYR A 33 -14.77 -5.98 4.36
C TYR A 33 -14.40 -4.89 5.38
N LEU A 34 -13.74 -3.82 4.91
CA LEU A 34 -13.35 -2.70 5.76
C LEU A 34 -14.58 -2.01 6.36
N ASN A 35 -14.54 -1.73 7.65
CA ASN A 35 -15.58 -1.00 8.34
C ASN A 35 -15.50 0.50 8.01
N LYS A 36 -16.11 0.92 6.90
CA LYS A 36 -16.16 2.32 6.47
C LYS A 36 -16.89 3.26 7.45
N LEU A 37 -17.62 2.70 8.42
CA LEU A 37 -18.30 3.47 9.47
C LEU A 37 -17.40 3.77 10.68
N ASN A 38 -16.23 3.13 10.78
CA ASN A 38 -15.25 3.49 11.79
C ASN A 38 -14.60 4.83 11.38
N PRO A 39 -14.74 5.91 12.16
CA PRO A 39 -14.22 7.23 11.80
C PRO A 39 -12.70 7.24 11.63
N ASN A 40 -11.98 6.33 12.29
CA ASN A 40 -10.52 6.25 12.25
C ASN A 40 -9.98 5.36 11.12
N ILE A 41 -10.84 4.67 10.35
CA ILE A 41 -10.38 3.66 9.38
C ILE A 41 -9.47 4.26 8.30
N LYS A 42 -9.75 5.49 7.90
CA LYS A 42 -8.96 6.22 6.90
C LYS A 42 -7.56 6.52 7.43
N GLU A 43 -7.46 6.96 8.68
CA GLU A 43 -6.22 7.26 9.37
C GLU A 43 -5.42 5.99 9.62
N THR A 44 -6.06 4.89 10.02
CA THR A 44 -5.41 3.58 10.15
C THR A 44 -4.80 3.11 8.83
N ILE A 45 -5.52 3.21 7.71
CA ILE A 45 -5.00 2.83 6.39
C ILE A 45 -3.82 3.72 6.01
N LYS A 46 -3.90 5.03 6.23
CA LYS A 46 -2.78 5.95 5.97
C LYS A 46 -1.53 5.55 6.78
N LEU A 47 -1.68 5.20 8.06
CA LEU A 47 -0.56 4.76 8.90
C LEU A 47 0.09 3.50 8.36
N ILE A 48 -0.70 2.51 7.93
CA ILE A 48 -0.19 1.29 7.28
C ILE A 48 0.59 1.64 6.02
N GLU A 49 0.08 2.52 5.17
CA GLU A 49 0.78 2.94 3.94
C GLU A 49 2.07 3.74 4.23
N ILE A 50 2.07 4.58 5.28
CA ILE A 50 3.29 5.27 5.73
C ILE A 50 4.33 4.25 6.21
N GLU A 51 3.93 3.27 7.00
CA GLU A 51 4.83 2.21 7.47
C GLU A 51 5.40 1.40 6.29
N ARG A 52 4.55 1.02 5.32
CA ARG A 52 4.98 0.32 4.11
C ARG A 52 5.97 1.15 3.30
N LYS A 53 5.71 2.45 3.14
CA LYS A 53 6.63 3.39 2.48
C LYS A 53 7.99 3.42 3.18
N ILE A 54 8.02 3.54 4.50
CA ILE A 54 9.28 3.56 5.27
C ILE A 54 10.06 2.26 5.02
N LYS A 55 9.42 1.09 5.17
CA LYS A 55 10.05 -0.21 4.90
C LYS A 55 10.56 -0.34 3.46
N PHE A 56 9.82 0.20 2.50
CA PHE A 56 10.22 0.20 1.10
C PHE A 56 11.51 0.99 0.87
N ILE A 57 11.56 2.23 1.37
CA ILE A 57 12.70 3.13 1.27
C ILE A 57 13.93 2.55 1.98
N GLU A 58 13.75 1.95 3.16
CA GLU A 58 14.83 1.31 3.91
C GLU A 58 15.43 0.12 3.17
N ARG A 59 14.59 -0.69 2.50
CA ARG A 59 15.03 -1.86 1.75
C ARG A 59 15.64 -1.51 0.41
N TYR A 60 15.11 -0.50 -0.29
CA TYR A 60 15.55 -0.13 -1.64
C TYR A 60 16.15 1.29 -1.68
N LYS A 61 17.15 1.53 -0.82
CA LYS A 61 17.84 2.83 -0.69
C LYS A 61 18.35 3.42 -2.01
N LYS A 62 18.62 2.56 -3.01
CA LYS A 62 19.02 2.98 -4.37
C LYS A 62 18.01 3.92 -5.05
N PHE A 63 16.73 3.88 -4.65
CA PHE A 63 15.69 4.74 -5.22
C PHE A 63 15.47 6.04 -4.45
N ASN A 64 16.22 6.31 -3.37
CA ASN A 64 16.01 7.51 -2.56
C ASN A 64 16.18 8.79 -3.39
N ASP A 65 17.21 8.84 -4.23
CA ASP A 65 17.45 10.00 -5.11
C ASP A 65 16.30 10.21 -6.10
N LEU A 66 15.86 9.14 -6.76
CA LEU A 66 14.70 9.15 -7.67
C LEU A 66 13.46 9.72 -6.97
N PHE A 67 13.11 9.23 -5.77
CA PHE A 67 11.92 9.70 -5.07
C PHE A 67 12.05 11.13 -4.55
N ASN A 68 13.24 11.55 -4.13
CA ASN A 68 13.48 12.94 -3.74
C ASN A 68 13.26 13.89 -4.92
N LYS A 69 13.80 13.56 -6.10
CA LYS A 69 13.59 14.34 -7.32
C LYS A 69 12.11 14.35 -7.73
N LEU A 70 11.43 13.21 -7.67
CA LEU A 70 10.00 13.10 -7.95
C LEU A 70 9.17 13.96 -6.99
N GLN A 71 9.45 13.94 -5.69
CA GLN A 71 8.73 14.76 -4.70
C GLN A 71 8.91 16.26 -4.92
N LEU A 72 10.07 16.72 -5.39
CA LEU A 72 10.31 18.13 -5.69
C LEU A 72 9.57 18.62 -6.94
N ARG A 73 9.28 17.71 -7.87
CA ARG A 73 8.71 18.01 -9.20
C ARG A 73 7.22 17.72 -9.33
N THR A 74 6.66 16.95 -8.40
CA THR A 74 5.26 16.50 -8.46
C THR A 74 4.48 16.93 -7.24
N ASP A 75 3.42 17.70 -7.46
CA ASP A 75 2.43 18.01 -6.43
C ASP A 75 1.25 17.04 -6.57
N GLY A 76 1.29 15.94 -5.82
CA GLY A 76 0.26 14.91 -5.90
C GLY A 76 0.57 13.59 -5.19
N ILE A 77 -0.01 12.51 -5.69
CA ILE A 77 0.12 11.15 -5.19
C ILE A 77 1.09 10.38 -6.08
N LEU A 78 2.15 9.85 -5.48
CA LEU A 78 3.04 8.86 -6.09
C LEU A 78 2.70 7.48 -5.52
N VAL A 79 2.36 6.53 -6.38
CA VAL A 79 2.05 5.15 -6.01
C VAL A 79 3.08 4.22 -6.65
N ILE A 80 3.69 3.37 -5.84
CA ILE A 80 4.54 2.27 -6.30
C ILE A 80 3.69 1.02 -6.38
N PHE A 81 3.74 0.32 -7.51
CA PHE A 81 3.02 -0.94 -7.68
C PHE A 81 3.94 -2.03 -8.25
N GLY A 82 3.37 -3.19 -8.57
CA GLY A 82 4.11 -4.30 -9.14
C GLY A 82 5.04 -5.03 -8.17
N SER A 83 6.09 -5.64 -8.72
CA SER A 83 6.94 -6.60 -8.00
C SER A 83 7.74 -5.97 -6.87
N TYR A 84 8.14 -4.71 -7.02
CA TYR A 84 8.81 -3.93 -5.98
C TYR A 84 7.89 -3.66 -4.78
N ALA A 85 6.63 -3.25 -5.02
CA ALA A 85 5.67 -2.98 -3.95
C ALA A 85 5.33 -4.22 -3.09
N ASN A 86 5.41 -5.40 -3.71
CA ASN A 86 5.22 -6.70 -3.05
C ASN A 86 6.53 -7.34 -2.55
N PHE A 87 7.65 -6.63 -2.65
CA PHE A 87 8.96 -7.11 -2.20
C PHE A 87 9.43 -8.43 -2.84
N SER A 88 8.90 -8.77 -4.02
CA SER A 88 9.16 -10.00 -4.77
C SER A 88 9.99 -9.77 -6.05
N THR A 89 10.61 -8.59 -6.16
CA THR A 89 11.49 -8.17 -7.26
C THR A 89 12.74 -9.05 -7.38
N ASN A 90 13.24 -9.20 -8.60
CA ASN A 90 14.57 -9.74 -8.91
C ASN A 90 15.47 -8.65 -9.53
N GLU A 91 16.71 -8.99 -9.88
CA GLU A 91 17.70 -8.03 -10.43
C GLU A 91 17.29 -7.41 -11.77
N LYS A 92 16.42 -8.09 -12.53
CA LYS A 92 15.92 -7.65 -13.85
C LYS A 92 14.55 -6.99 -13.79
N SER A 93 14.01 -6.79 -12.59
CA SER A 93 12.67 -6.23 -12.43
C SER A 93 12.72 -4.71 -12.54
N ASP A 94 11.75 -4.18 -13.27
CA ASP A 94 11.50 -2.75 -13.40
C ASP A 94 10.64 -2.23 -12.25
N ILE A 95 10.76 -0.93 -11.96
CA ILE A 95 9.95 -0.25 -10.95
C ILE A 95 8.73 0.39 -11.60
N ASP A 96 7.54 -0.03 -11.17
CA ASP A 96 6.28 0.50 -11.67
C ASP A 96 5.80 1.67 -10.81
N LEU A 97 5.61 2.84 -11.43
CA LEU A 97 5.20 4.08 -10.77
C LEU A 97 3.95 4.67 -11.41
N LEU A 98 3.01 5.13 -10.58
CA LEU A 98 1.85 5.91 -10.98
C LEU A 98 1.88 7.25 -10.26
N ILE A 99 1.85 8.33 -11.02
CA ILE A 99 1.86 9.70 -10.49
C ILE A 99 0.53 10.35 -10.84
N ILE A 100 -0.19 10.83 -9.83
CA ILE A 100 -1.45 11.56 -9.98
C ILE A 100 -1.27 12.92 -9.33
N GLY A 101 -1.11 13.97 -10.12
CA GLY A 101 -0.86 15.30 -9.58
C GLY A 101 -0.71 16.36 -10.65
N LYS A 102 -0.50 17.60 -10.19
CA LYS A 102 -0.04 18.66 -11.07
C LYS A 102 1.45 18.43 -11.32
N HIS A 103 1.80 18.24 -12.58
CA HIS A 103 3.19 18.19 -13.04
C HIS A 103 3.54 19.55 -13.63
N LYS A 104 4.78 20.01 -13.41
CA LYS A 104 5.26 21.26 -14.01
C LYS A 104 5.47 21.06 -15.52
N GLU A 105 6.16 19.99 -15.92
CA GLU A 105 6.28 19.55 -17.32
C GLU A 105 6.45 18.02 -17.41
N ILE A 106 5.96 17.38 -18.49
CA ILE A 106 6.07 15.92 -18.70
C ILE A 106 7.51 15.51 -19.02
N LYS A 107 8.25 16.37 -19.72
CA LYS A 107 9.67 16.15 -20.09
C LYS A 107 10.59 15.99 -18.88
N ASP A 108 10.28 16.64 -17.77
CA ASP A 108 11.04 16.56 -16.53
C ASP A 108 11.03 15.16 -15.88
N LEU A 109 10.10 14.28 -16.29
CA LEU A 109 10.01 12.91 -15.77
C LEU A 109 10.77 11.89 -16.63
N GLU A 110 11.01 12.20 -17.91
CA GLU A 110 11.76 11.34 -18.83
C GLU A 110 13.29 11.48 -18.65
N GLU A 111 13.76 12.60 -18.08
CA GLU A 111 15.17 12.90 -17.81
C GLU A 111 15.67 12.44 -16.41
N LEU A 112 14.87 11.66 -15.67
CA LEU A 112 15.17 11.24 -14.29
C LEU A 112 16.19 10.10 -14.15
#